data_AF-A0A940VGK1-F1
#
_entry.id   AF-A0A940VGK1-F1
#
_cell.length_a   1.000
_cell.length_b   1.000
_cell.length_c   1.000
_cell.angle_alpha   90.00
_cell.angle_beta   90.00
_cell.angle_gamma   90.00
#
_symmetry.space_group_name_H-M   'P 1'
#
loop_
_entity.id
_entity.type
_entity.pdbx_description
1 polymer ?
#
loop_
_entity_poly.entity_id
_entity_poly.type
_entity_poly.pdbx_seq_one_letter_code
_entity_poly.pdbx_strand_id
1 'polypeptide(L)'
;MPMPPDFLIRCTGCEREAVWDTEAVPPVGVPEIGHPVLWRCETCGGEQRHIVAKLCVIRDKLHHEICLATEIDRCTVDRVMAELCRYRKDTCEAGIEKPPRSVDEVDDVAGATGVAQELVLEIADAEAAWMRRRGYCSEQPRGA
;
A
#
# COMPACT_ATOMS: atom_id res chain seq x y z
N MET A 1 -10.06 14.34 8.72
CA MET A 1 -10.20 12.99 9.32
C MET A 1 -9.24 12.07 8.59
N PRO A 2 -8.44 11.24 9.28
CA PRO A 2 -7.63 10.23 8.60
C PRO A 2 -8.53 9.30 7.80
N MET A 3 -8.17 9.03 6.54
CA MET A 3 -8.93 8.11 5.69
C MET A 3 -8.66 6.67 6.16
N PRO A 4 -9.68 5.80 6.19
CA PRO A 4 -9.50 4.41 6.58
C PRO A 4 -8.50 3.67 5.65
N PRO A 5 -7.74 2.70 6.19
CA PRO A 5 -6.89 1.82 5.38
C PRO A 5 -7.73 0.84 4.57
N ASP A 6 -7.22 0.42 3.43
CA ASP A 6 -7.78 -0.63 2.61
C ASP A 6 -7.40 -2.02 3.15
N PHE A 7 -8.29 -2.98 2.96
CA PHE A 7 -8.19 -4.29 3.58
C PHE A 7 -8.26 -5.40 2.53
N LEU A 8 -7.41 -6.42 2.69
CA LEU A 8 -7.64 -7.68 2.01
C LEU A 8 -8.66 -8.47 2.81
N ILE A 9 -9.80 -8.77 2.20
CA ILE A 9 -10.85 -9.60 2.79
C ILE A 9 -10.83 -10.97 2.15
N ARG A 10 -11.04 -12.02 2.95
CA ARG A 10 -11.10 -13.40 2.49
C ARG A 10 -12.47 -13.98 2.73
N CYS A 11 -13.10 -14.51 1.68
CA CYS A 11 -14.40 -15.15 1.76
C CYS A 11 -14.32 -16.43 2.60
N THR A 12 -15.19 -16.61 3.59
CA THR A 12 -15.20 -17.84 4.40
C THR A 12 -15.82 -19.04 3.67
N GLY A 13 -16.49 -18.81 2.53
CA GLY A 13 -17.14 -19.86 1.76
C GLY A 13 -16.25 -20.45 0.66
N CYS A 14 -15.59 -19.61 -0.12
CA CYS A 14 -14.78 -20.04 -1.28
C CYS A 14 -13.29 -19.68 -1.15
N GLU A 15 -12.87 -19.14 -0.01
CA GLU A 15 -11.48 -18.74 0.31
C GLU A 15 -10.87 -17.69 -0.62
N ARG A 16 -11.61 -17.19 -1.60
CA ARG A 16 -11.13 -16.12 -2.48
C ARG A 16 -10.92 -14.83 -1.72
N GLU A 17 -9.84 -14.16 -2.10
CA GLU A 17 -9.47 -12.87 -1.56
C GLU A 17 -9.95 -11.75 -2.49
N ALA A 18 -10.35 -10.64 -1.90
CA ALA A 18 -10.68 -9.42 -2.60
C ALA A 18 -10.12 -8.23 -1.82
N VAL A 19 -9.75 -7.17 -2.53
CA VAL A 19 -9.35 -5.93 -1.88
C VAL A 19 -10.58 -5.08 -1.67
N TRP A 20 -10.81 -4.70 -0.42
CA TRP A 20 -11.82 -3.75 -0.03
C TRP A 20 -11.23 -2.34 -0.04
N ASP A 21 -11.63 -1.54 -1.04
CA ASP A 21 -11.43 -0.09 -1.07
C ASP A 21 -12.39 0.60 -0.12
N THR A 22 -11.84 1.18 0.93
CA THR A 22 -12.63 1.80 2.00
C THR A 22 -13.33 3.10 1.59
N GLU A 23 -13.00 3.67 0.44
CA GLU A 23 -13.67 4.86 -0.10
C GLU A 23 -14.92 4.54 -0.91
N ALA A 24 -15.01 3.36 -1.51
CA ALA A 24 -16.13 3.02 -2.37
C ALA A 24 -17.38 2.72 -1.53
N VAL A 25 -17.34 1.65 -0.73
CA VAL A 25 -18.39 1.24 0.21
C VAL A 25 -17.77 0.36 1.30
N PRO A 26 -17.94 0.67 2.60
CA PRO A 26 -17.51 -0.20 3.68
C PRO A 26 -18.44 -1.43 3.84
N PRO A 27 -17.92 -2.66 4.04
CA PRO A 27 -18.69 -3.77 4.54
C PRO A 27 -19.15 -3.45 5.98
N VAL A 28 -20.22 -4.10 6.39
CA VAL A 28 -20.76 -3.93 7.74
C VAL A 28 -19.96 -4.80 8.71
N GLY A 29 -19.43 -4.19 9.78
CA GLY A 29 -18.65 -4.90 10.80
C GLY A 29 -17.54 -4.02 11.40
N VAL A 30 -16.69 -4.63 12.22
CA VAL A 30 -15.49 -3.98 12.77
C VAL A 30 -14.35 -4.19 11.77
N PRO A 31 -13.78 -3.14 11.16
CA PRO A 31 -12.73 -3.26 10.16
C PRO A 31 -11.36 -3.47 10.82
N GLU A 32 -11.20 -4.62 11.46
CA GLU A 32 -9.97 -5.01 12.17
C GLU A 32 -9.49 -6.36 11.65
N ILE A 33 -8.17 -6.55 11.56
CA ILE A 33 -7.58 -7.82 11.14
C ILE A 33 -8.12 -8.96 12.01
N GLY A 34 -8.50 -10.07 11.37
CA GLY A 34 -9.10 -11.24 12.01
C GLY A 34 -10.60 -11.11 12.30
N HIS A 35 -11.21 -9.93 12.13
CA HIS A 35 -12.63 -9.74 12.42
C HIS A 35 -13.52 -10.08 11.22
N PRO A 36 -14.72 -10.63 11.48
CA PRO A 36 -15.69 -10.91 10.44
C PRO A 36 -16.38 -9.63 9.95
N VAL A 37 -16.54 -9.51 8.64
CA VAL A 37 -17.27 -8.42 7.98
C VAL A 37 -18.27 -8.97 6.96
N LEU A 38 -19.39 -8.27 6.77
CA LEU A 38 -20.40 -8.61 5.78
C LEU A 38 -20.05 -7.95 4.44
N TRP A 39 -19.66 -8.76 3.45
CA TRP A 39 -19.39 -8.32 2.08
C TRP A 39 -19.91 -9.35 1.08
N ARG A 40 -20.22 -8.90 -0.15
CA ARG A 40 -20.73 -9.79 -1.20
C ARG A 40 -19.57 -10.39 -2.00
N CYS A 41 -19.42 -11.70 -1.94
CA CYS A 41 -18.49 -12.39 -2.83
C CYS A 41 -19.10 -12.51 -4.23
N GLU A 42 -18.49 -11.87 -5.23
CA GLU A 42 -18.95 -11.95 -6.63
C GLU A 42 -18.80 -13.34 -7.25
N THR A 43 -17.87 -14.15 -6.72
CA THR A 43 -17.59 -15.48 -7.28
C THR A 43 -18.64 -16.52 -6.88
N CYS A 44 -18.87 -16.70 -5.58
CA CYS A 44 -19.73 -17.79 -5.11
C CYS A 44 -21.16 -17.31 -4.85
N GLY A 45 -21.43 -15.99 -4.89
CA GLY A 45 -22.73 -15.40 -4.58
C GLY A 45 -23.23 -15.71 -3.17
N GLY A 46 -22.39 -16.33 -2.32
CA GLY A 46 -22.74 -16.84 -1.01
C GLY A 46 -22.81 -15.74 0.04
N GLU A 47 -23.76 -15.87 0.95
CA GLU A 47 -24.01 -14.90 2.00
C GLU A 47 -22.88 -14.85 3.06
N GLN A 48 -22.31 -13.65 3.15
CA GLN A 48 -22.25 -12.81 4.35
C GLN A 48 -21.06 -12.88 5.30
N ARG A 49 -20.10 -13.80 5.23
CA ARG A 49 -18.94 -13.73 6.14
C ARG A 49 -17.61 -13.69 5.37
N HIS A 50 -16.94 -12.56 5.46
CA HIS A 50 -15.54 -12.42 5.09
C HIS A 50 -14.74 -12.18 6.37
N ILE A 51 -13.47 -12.53 6.36
CA ILE A 51 -12.54 -12.16 7.42
C ILE A 51 -11.58 -11.12 6.84
N VAL A 52 -11.32 -10.05 7.58
CA VAL A 52 -10.24 -9.13 7.26
C VAL A 52 -8.91 -9.86 7.46
N ALA A 53 -8.24 -10.22 6.36
CA ALA A 53 -7.02 -11.01 6.39
C ALA A 53 -5.79 -10.15 6.73
N LYS A 54 -5.69 -8.95 6.14
CA LYS A 54 -4.58 -8.01 6.35
C LYS A 54 -4.92 -6.61 5.82
N LEU A 55 -4.11 -5.62 6.15
CA LEU A 55 -4.06 -4.34 5.43
C LEU A 55 -3.48 -4.57 4.03
N CYS A 56 -3.97 -3.83 3.03
CA CYS A 56 -3.51 -3.95 1.65
C CYS A 56 -3.39 -2.59 0.98
N VAL A 57 -2.34 -2.37 0.19
CA VAL A 57 -2.17 -1.11 -0.56
C VAL A 57 -2.77 -1.23 -1.95
N ILE A 58 -3.76 -0.39 -2.28
CA ILE A 58 -4.29 -0.26 -3.64
C ILE A 58 -3.33 0.61 -4.45
N ARG A 59 -2.44 -0.03 -5.23
CA ARG A 59 -1.36 0.66 -5.96
C ARG A 59 -1.87 1.75 -6.89
N ASP A 60 -2.95 1.51 -7.63
CA ASP A 60 -3.47 2.51 -8.57
C ASP A 60 -3.94 3.79 -7.87
N LYS A 61 -4.57 3.63 -6.71
CA LYS A 61 -5.03 4.73 -5.84
C LYS A 61 -3.85 5.47 -5.23
N LEU A 62 -2.87 4.74 -4.68
CA LEU A 62 -1.62 5.32 -4.19
C LEU A 62 -0.92 6.14 -5.28
N HIS A 63 -0.71 5.55 -6.46
CA HIS A 63 -0.02 6.24 -7.56
C HIS A 63 -0.79 7.46 -8.03
N HIS A 64 -2.14 7.38 -8.09
CA HIS A 64 -2.98 8.53 -8.42
C HIS A 64 -2.85 9.65 -7.37
N GLU A 65 -2.90 9.33 -6.08
CA GLU A 65 -2.73 10.31 -5.01
C GLU A 65 -1.32 10.91 -4.98
N ILE A 66 -0.27 10.14 -5.33
CA ILE A 66 1.08 10.68 -5.50
C ILE A 66 1.10 11.69 -6.65
N CYS A 67 0.54 11.35 -7.82
CA CYS A 67 0.47 12.29 -8.95
C CYS A 67 -0.23 13.60 -8.55
N LEU A 68 -1.32 13.52 -7.77
CA LEU A 68 -2.03 14.70 -7.28
C LEU A 68 -1.21 15.51 -6.26
N ALA A 69 -0.41 14.84 -5.42
CA ALA A 69 0.35 15.48 -4.36
C ALA A 69 1.65 16.15 -4.85
N THR A 70 2.26 15.62 -5.90
CA THR A 70 3.58 16.06 -6.41
C THR A 70 3.51 16.75 -7.77
N GLU A 71 2.34 16.74 -8.43
CA GLU A 71 2.17 17.19 -9.82
C GLU A 71 3.06 16.45 -10.84
N ILE A 72 3.65 15.31 -10.44
CA ILE A 72 4.45 14.44 -11.32
C ILE A 72 3.52 13.59 -12.17
N ASP A 73 3.89 13.39 -13.44
CA ASP A 73 3.09 12.60 -14.37
C ASP A 73 3.04 11.11 -13.98
N ARG A 74 1.92 10.46 -14.36
CA ARG A 74 1.65 9.06 -14.01
C ARG A 74 2.71 8.09 -14.54
N CYS A 75 3.31 8.35 -15.70
CA CYS A 75 4.33 7.46 -16.26
C CYS A 75 5.61 7.49 -15.43
N THR A 76 6.02 8.67 -14.96
CA THR A 76 7.16 8.83 -14.07
C THR A 76 6.89 8.19 -12.71
N VAL A 77 5.72 8.43 -12.10
CA VAL A 77 5.32 7.80 -10.83
C VAL A 77 5.30 6.28 -10.94
N ASP A 78 4.65 5.72 -11.97
CA ASP A 78 4.57 4.27 -12.16
C ASP A 78 5.96 3.63 -12.29
N ARG A 79 6.87 4.29 -13.01
CA ARG A 79 8.24 3.81 -13.22
C ARG A 79 9.05 3.81 -11.94
N VAL A 80 9.04 4.93 -11.20
CA VAL A 80 9.75 5.06 -9.92
C VAL A 80 9.20 4.08 -8.89
N MET A 81 7.88 4.00 -8.75
CA MET A 81 7.23 3.07 -7.80
C MET A 81 7.51 1.60 -8.15
N ALA A 82 7.60 1.25 -9.44
CA ALA A 82 7.95 -0.11 -9.85
C ALA A 82 9.38 -0.49 -9.43
N GLU A 83 10.34 0.41 -9.59
CA GLU A 83 11.73 0.19 -9.16
C GLU A 83 11.86 0.21 -7.64
N LEU A 84 11.20 1.13 -6.93
CA LEU A 84 11.16 1.11 -5.46
C LEU A 84 10.63 -0.23 -4.92
N CYS A 85 9.54 -0.73 -5.50
CA CYS A 85 8.99 -2.03 -5.13
C CYS A 85 9.97 -3.18 -5.40
N ARG A 86 10.69 -3.17 -6.53
CA ARG A 86 11.67 -4.20 -6.87
C ARG A 86 12.86 -4.15 -5.91
N TYR A 87 13.43 -2.96 -5.71
CA TYR A 87 14.56 -2.76 -4.81
C TYR A 87 14.29 -3.29 -3.42
N ARG A 88 13.16 -2.88 -2.83
CA ARG A 88 12.76 -3.29 -1.47
C ARG A 88 12.51 -4.80 -1.38
N LYS A 89 11.98 -5.42 -2.45
CA LYS A 89 11.80 -6.88 -2.50
C LYS A 89 13.16 -7.60 -2.51
N ASP A 90 14.07 -7.17 -3.37
CA ASP A 90 15.41 -7.78 -3.50
C ASP A 90 16.22 -7.62 -2.21
N THR A 91 16.12 -6.48 -1.53
CA THR A 91 16.81 -6.26 -0.23
C THR A 91 16.23 -7.13 0.89
N CYS A 92 14.90 -7.31 0.92
CA CYS A 92 14.25 -8.21 1.86
C CYS A 92 14.66 -9.68 1.62
N GLU A 93 14.70 -10.12 0.36
CA GLU A 93 15.16 -11.47 -0.02
C GLU A 93 16.65 -11.68 0.30
N ALA A 94 17.46 -10.62 0.18
CA ALA A 94 18.87 -10.63 0.57
C ALA A 94 19.11 -10.59 2.10
N GLY A 95 18.04 -10.56 2.92
CA GLY A 95 18.14 -10.50 4.39
C GLY A 95 18.70 -9.18 4.90
N ILE A 96 18.71 -8.12 4.08
CA ILE A 96 19.13 -6.79 4.49
C ILE A 96 17.87 -6.06 4.97
N GLU A 97 17.69 -5.97 6.28
CA GLU A 97 16.70 -5.07 6.88
C GLU A 97 17.16 -3.62 6.67
N LYS A 98 16.98 -3.08 5.47
CA LYS A 98 17.24 -1.67 5.21
C LYS A 98 16.15 -0.83 5.89
N PRO A 99 16.52 0.33 6.49
CA PRO A 99 15.54 1.31 6.92
C PRO A 99 14.58 1.66 5.78
N PRO A 100 13.35 2.12 6.06
CA PRO A 100 12.32 2.36 5.05
C PRO A 100 12.72 3.31 3.91
N ARG A 101 13.80 4.09 4.10
CA ARG A 101 14.42 4.98 3.11
C ARG A 101 15.92 5.10 3.44
N SER A 102 16.79 4.40 2.72
CA SER A 102 18.24 4.66 2.76
C SER A 102 18.63 5.58 1.61
N VAL A 103 19.71 6.34 1.78
CA VAL A 103 20.31 7.14 0.68
C VAL A 103 20.59 6.25 -0.53
N ASP A 104 21.10 5.04 -0.29
CA ASP A 104 21.32 4.03 -1.33
C ASP A 104 20.04 3.67 -2.13
N GLU A 105 18.85 3.68 -1.51
CA GLU A 105 17.60 3.33 -2.22
C GLU A 105 17.30 4.37 -3.30
N VAL A 106 17.44 5.65 -2.95
CA VAL A 106 17.17 6.78 -3.85
C VAL A 106 18.17 6.80 -4.99
N ASP A 107 19.46 6.61 -4.68
CA ASP A 107 20.53 6.61 -5.67
C ASP A 107 20.37 5.45 -6.67
N ASP A 108 20.09 4.25 -6.17
CA ASP A 108 19.90 3.05 -6.99
C ASP A 108 18.67 3.18 -7.89
N VAL A 109 17.55 3.69 -7.36
CA VAL A 109 16.30 3.88 -8.13
C VAL A 109 16.44 5.02 -9.15
N ALA A 110 17.08 6.13 -8.79
CA ALA A 110 17.36 7.21 -9.75
C ALA A 110 18.22 6.69 -10.91
N GLY A 111 19.26 5.91 -10.61
CA GLY A 111 20.11 5.26 -11.61
C GLY A 111 19.33 4.30 -12.52
N ALA A 112 18.45 3.48 -11.96
CA ALA A 112 17.68 2.49 -12.72
C ALA A 112 16.58 3.11 -13.60
N THR A 113 15.97 4.21 -13.16
CA THR A 113 14.84 4.85 -13.84
C THR A 113 15.23 5.97 -14.79
N GLY A 114 16.43 6.55 -14.62
CA GLY A 114 16.86 7.78 -15.28
C GLY A 114 16.13 9.03 -14.80
N VAL A 115 15.43 8.96 -13.66
CA VAL A 115 14.71 10.08 -13.04
C VAL A 115 15.64 10.79 -12.05
N ALA A 116 15.53 12.11 -11.96
CA ALA A 116 16.34 12.90 -11.02
C ALA A 116 16.09 12.46 -9.57
N GLN A 117 17.14 12.40 -8.76
CA GLN A 117 17.08 11.99 -7.35
C GLN A 117 16.04 12.79 -6.55
N GLU A 118 15.91 14.08 -6.83
CA GLU A 118 14.94 14.99 -6.20
C GLU A 118 13.50 14.51 -6.42
N LEU A 119 13.15 14.08 -7.63
CA LEU A 119 11.81 13.57 -7.95
C LEU A 119 11.59 12.17 -7.36
N VAL A 120 12.61 11.33 -7.31
CA VAL A 120 12.55 10.02 -6.63
C VAL A 120 12.27 10.21 -5.14
N LEU A 121 12.95 11.16 -4.49
CA LEU A 121 12.71 11.55 -3.10
C LEU A 121 11.29 12.05 -2.91
N GLU A 122 10.82 12.95 -3.77
CA GLU A 122 9.47 13.51 -3.68
C GLU A 122 8.38 12.42 -3.79
N ILE A 123 8.54 11.47 -4.70
CA ILE A 123 7.64 10.32 -4.85
C ILE A 123 7.69 9.41 -3.61
N ALA A 124 8.88 9.09 -3.10
CA ALA A 124 9.03 8.24 -1.92
C ALA A 124 8.48 8.91 -0.64
N ASP A 125 8.63 10.23 -0.51
CA ASP A 125 8.08 11.02 0.58
C ASP A 125 6.55 11.08 0.50
N ALA A 126 6.00 11.27 -0.70
CA ALA A 126 4.56 11.23 -0.94
C ALA A 126 3.98 9.84 -0.65
N GLU A 127 4.64 8.76 -1.08
CA GLU A 127 4.27 7.39 -0.77
C GLU A 127 4.19 7.20 0.74
N ALA A 128 5.24 7.53 1.46
CA ALA A 128 5.28 7.25 2.88
C ALA A 128 4.44 8.21 3.73
N ALA A 129 4.17 9.42 3.26
CA ALA A 129 3.13 10.28 3.81
C ALA A 129 1.75 9.63 3.63
N TRP A 130 1.45 9.10 2.44
CA TRP A 130 0.21 8.38 2.16
C TRP A 130 0.05 7.15 3.07
N MET A 131 1.11 6.33 3.18
CA MET A 131 1.11 5.11 4.00
C MET A 131 0.88 5.39 5.49
N ARG A 132 1.50 6.47 6.02
CA ARG A 132 1.27 6.91 7.41
C ARG A 132 -0.15 7.41 7.63
N ARG A 133 -0.69 8.25 6.73
CA ARG A 133 -2.07 8.78 6.85
C ARG A 133 -3.13 7.68 6.88
N ARG A 134 -2.87 6.55 6.22
CA ARG A 134 -3.77 5.40 6.14
C ARG A 134 -3.52 4.36 7.24
N GLY A 135 -2.42 4.45 7.99
CA GLY A 135 -2.08 3.48 9.05
C GLY A 135 -1.41 2.20 8.55
N TYR A 136 -0.84 2.18 7.34
CA TYR A 136 -0.02 1.05 6.87
C TYR A 136 1.37 1.02 7.50
N CYS A 137 1.86 2.17 7.94
CA CYS A 137 3.08 2.27 8.73
C CYS A 137 2.70 2.74 10.12
N SER A 138 2.86 1.87 11.12
CA SER A 138 2.93 2.32 12.50
C SER A 138 4.20 3.16 12.66
N GLU A 139 4.11 4.37 13.22
CA GLU A 139 5.25 4.92 13.94
C GLU A 139 5.59 3.87 15.00
N GLN A 140 6.66 3.08 14.81
CA GLN A 140 7.18 2.31 15.92
C GLN A 140 7.44 3.34 17.03
N PRO A 141 6.82 3.20 18.23
CA PRO A 141 7.30 3.97 19.36
C PRO A 141 8.76 3.56 19.51
N ARG A 142 9.68 4.47 19.17
CA ARG A 142 11.08 4.30 19.54
C ARG A 142 11.06 4.08 21.04
N GLY A 143 11.49 2.90 21.46
CA GLY A 143 11.32 2.40 22.82
C GLY A 143 11.60 3.46 23.88
N ALA A 144 10.67 3.53 24.84
CA ALA A 144 10.92 4.13 26.14
C ALA A 144 11.92 3.29 26.95
#